data_AF-A0A971B6L5-F1
#
_entry.id   AF-A0A971B6L5-F1
#
_cell.length_a   1.000
_cell.length_b   1.000
_cell.length_c   1.000
_cell.angle_alpha   90.00
_cell.angle_beta   90.00
_cell.angle_gamma   90.00
#
_symmetry.space_group_name_H-M   'P 1'
#
loop_
_entity.id
_entity.type
_entity.pdbx_description
1 polymer ?
#
loop_
_entity_poly.entity_id
_entity_poly.type
_entity_poly.pdbx_seq_one_letter_code
_entity_poly.pdbx_strand_id
1 'polypeptide(L)'
;MTPFAFIGMPGPMEMIIILGIGVLLFGKRLPEVGRSLGKGIMEFKKGVQGIEDEIHSVTSTATTTSSSRSTATADDYEEATAPKFEPPAGEPTA
;
A
#
# COMPACT_ATOMS: atom_id res chain seq x y z
N MET A 1 -11.49 25.99 -42.84
CA MET A 1 -10.39 25.00 -42.86
C MET A 1 -9.37 25.44 -41.83
N THR A 2 -9.45 24.94 -40.59
CA THR A 2 -8.54 25.35 -39.51
C THR A 2 -7.38 24.36 -39.44
N PRO A 3 -6.17 24.69 -39.94
CA PRO A 3 -5.06 23.75 -40.09
C PRO A 3 -4.23 23.55 -38.80
N PHE A 4 -4.67 24.06 -37.65
CA PHE A 4 -3.82 24.25 -36.47
C PHE A 4 -4.49 24.00 -35.10
N ALA A 5 -5.40 23.03 -34.95
CA ALA A 5 -5.83 22.54 -33.62
C ALA A 5 -4.74 21.70 -32.90
N PHE A 6 -3.46 22.01 -33.15
CA PHE A 6 -2.31 21.13 -32.98
C PHE A 6 -1.54 21.28 -31.66
N ILE A 7 -1.98 22.11 -30.70
CA ILE A 7 -1.27 22.26 -29.41
C ILE A 7 -2.29 22.29 -28.28
N GLY A 8 -2.63 21.12 -27.77
CA GLY A 8 -3.46 20.98 -26.57
C GLY A 8 -4.72 20.17 -26.83
N MET A 9 -4.53 18.86 -27.04
CA MET A 9 -5.55 17.83 -27.01
C MET A 9 -6.51 17.82 -28.22
N PRO A 10 -6.48 16.76 -29.05
CA PRO A 10 -7.40 16.63 -30.17
C PRO A 10 -8.85 16.58 -29.68
N GLY A 11 -9.73 17.27 -30.39
CA GLY A 11 -11.15 17.31 -30.07
C GLY A 11 -11.84 15.95 -30.27
N PRO A 12 -13.06 15.75 -29.73
CA PRO A 12 -13.80 14.50 -29.89
C PRO A 12 -13.97 14.06 -31.34
N MET A 13 -14.17 15.01 -32.26
CA MET A 13 -14.28 14.72 -33.70
C MET A 13 -12.97 14.22 -34.31
N GLU A 14 -11.83 14.78 -33.90
CA GLU A 14 -10.51 14.35 -34.38
C GLU A 14 -10.17 12.96 -33.84
N MET A 15 -10.54 12.66 -32.59
CA MET A 15 -10.40 11.33 -31.99
C MET A 15 -11.20 10.27 -32.76
N ILE A 16 -12.43 10.59 -33.21
CA ILE A 16 -13.23 9.68 -34.05
C ILE A 16 -12.55 9.44 -35.41
N ILE A 17 -11.97 10.47 -36.04
CA ILE A 17 -11.26 10.33 -37.32
C ILE A 17 -10.03 9.44 -37.14
N ILE A 18 -9.23 9.66 -36.09
CA ILE A 18 -8.05 8.84 -35.77
C ILE A 18 -8.46 7.40 -35.49
N LEU A 19 -9.52 7.19 -34.71
CA LEU A 19 -10.10 5.86 -34.47
C LEU A 19 -10.53 5.20 -35.79
N GLY A 20 -11.18 5.96 -36.68
CA GLY A 20 -11.56 5.51 -38.01
C GLY A 20 -10.36 5.04 -38.82
N ILE A 21 -9.28 5.82 -38.88
CA ILE A 21 -8.03 5.42 -39.54
C ILE A 21 -7.44 4.16 -38.90
N GLY A 22 -7.42 4.08 -37.58
CA GLY A 22 -6.99 2.87 -36.86
C GLY A 22 -7.81 1.64 -37.24
N VAL A 23 -9.13 1.78 -37.37
CA VAL A 23 -10.02 0.70 -37.84
C VAL A 23 -9.74 0.34 -39.30
N LEU A 24 -9.41 1.29 -40.18
CA LEU A 24 -9.03 0.95 -41.56
C LEU A 24 -7.71 0.17 -41.63
N LEU A 25 -6.72 0.52 -40.81
CA LEU A 25 -5.41 -0.15 -40.79
C LEU A 25 -5.49 -1.55 -40.20
N PHE A 26 -6.18 -1.71 -39.06
CA PHE A 26 -6.23 -2.97 -38.33
C PHE A 26 -7.47 -3.82 -38.64
N GLY A 27 -8.56 -3.20 -39.11
CA GLY A 27 -9.81 -3.86 -39.47
C GLY A 27 -10.33 -4.77 -38.36
N LYS A 28 -10.62 -6.02 -38.73
CA LYS A 28 -11.10 -7.06 -37.80
C LYS A 28 -10.07 -7.48 -36.75
N ARG A 29 -8.80 -7.08 -36.88
CA ARG A 29 -7.73 -7.39 -35.92
C ARG A 29 -7.65 -6.40 -34.76
N LEU A 30 -8.29 -5.23 -34.86
CA LEU A 30 -8.35 -4.24 -33.77
C LEU A 30 -8.76 -4.85 -32.41
N PRO A 31 -9.84 -5.67 -32.29
CA PRO A 31 -10.22 -6.27 -31.01
C PRO A 31 -9.22 -7.34 -30.52
N GLU A 32 -8.42 -7.93 -31.39
CA GLU A 32 -7.35 -8.87 -31.02
C GLU A 32 -6.13 -8.12 -30.48
N VAL A 33 -5.74 -7.03 -31.14
CA VAL A 33 -4.68 -6.11 -30.69
C VAL A 33 -5.03 -5.48 -29.34
N GLY A 34 -6.26 -4.97 -29.18
CA GLY A 34 -6.71 -4.42 -27.90
C GLY A 34 -6.71 -5.46 -26.76
N ARG A 35 -7.10 -6.70 -27.05
CA ARG A 35 -7.06 -7.79 -26.06
C ARG A 35 -5.63 -8.17 -25.66
N SER A 36 -4.70 -8.26 -26.60
CA SER A 36 -3.30 -8.58 -26.31
C SER A 36 -2.60 -7.47 -25.51
N LEU A 37 -2.79 -6.21 -25.91
CA LEU A 37 -2.30 -5.05 -25.16
C LEU A 37 -2.92 -4.95 -23.77
N GLY A 38 -4.24 -5.14 -23.66
CA GLY A 38 -4.94 -5.10 -22.37
C GLY A 38 -4.46 -6.16 -21.39
N LYS A 39 -4.19 -7.39 -21.87
CA LYS A 39 -3.57 -8.45 -21.06
C LYS A 39 -2.18 -8.05 -20.56
N GLY A 40 -1.32 -7.53 -21.45
CA GLY A 40 0.01 -7.06 -21.08
C GLY A 40 -0.02 -5.94 -20.03
N ILE A 41 -0.92 -4.97 -20.17
CA ILE A 41 -1.09 -3.88 -19.19
C ILE A 41 -1.58 -4.42 -17.84
N MET A 42 -2.52 -5.36 -17.84
CA MET A 42 -3.03 -6.00 -16.63
C MET A 42 -1.93 -6.76 -15.89
N GLU A 43 -1.16 -7.59 -16.59
CA GLU A 43 -0.05 -8.37 -16.01
C GLU A 43 1.06 -7.45 -15.51
N PHE A 44 1.40 -6.40 -16.25
CA PHE A 44 2.34 -5.37 -15.83
C PHE A 44 1.89 -4.68 -14.54
N LYS A 45 0.63 -4.23 -14.48
CA LYS A 45 0.06 -3.59 -13.29
C LYS A 45 0.05 -4.53 -12.08
N LYS A 46 -0.19 -5.83 -12.27
CA LYS A 46 -0.11 -6.84 -11.20
C LYS A 46 1.32 -7.05 -10.71
N GLY A 47 2.29 -7.15 -11.63
CA GLY A 47 3.71 -7.28 -11.29
C GLY A 47 4.22 -6.10 -10.48
N VAL A 48 3.90 -4.87 -10.91
CA VAL A 48 4.30 -3.64 -10.21
C VAL A 48 3.73 -3.59 -8.78
N GLN A 49 2.42 -3.83 -8.61
CA GLN A 49 1.79 -3.89 -7.29
C GLN A 49 2.41 -4.96 -6.39
N GLY A 50 2.67 -6.16 -6.90
CA GLY A 50 3.29 -7.23 -6.12
C GLY A 50 4.68 -6.87 -5.59
N ILE A 51 5.45 -6.10 -6.37
CA ILE A 51 6.77 -5.62 -5.97
C ILE A 51 6.65 -4.54 -4.87
N GLU A 52 5.71 -3.60 -5.00
CA GLU A 52 5.45 -2.59 -3.96
C GLU A 52 5.01 -3.22 -2.63
N ASP A 53 4.13 -4.23 -2.68
CA ASP A 53 3.67 -4.95 -1.49
C ASP A 53 4.82 -5.72 -0.81
N GLU A 54 5.70 -6.35 -1.59
CA GLU A 54 6.86 -7.06 -1.08
C GLU A 54 7.85 -6.10 -0.41
N ILE A 55 8.17 -4.96 -1.03
CA ILE A 55 9.04 -3.90 -0.48
C ILE A 55 8.46 -3.32 0.83
N HIS A 56 7.15 -3.11 0.89
CA HIS A 56 6.48 -2.63 2.09
C HIS A 56 6.50 -3.66 3.23
N SER A 57 6.39 -4.96 2.90
CA SER A 57 6.49 -6.06 3.85
C SER A 57 7.88 -6.17 4.47
N VAL A 58 8.96 -6.18 3.67
CA VAL A 58 10.34 -6.24 4.20
C VAL A 58 10.70 -5.01 5.05
N THR A 59 10.20 -3.83 4.71
CA THR A 59 10.43 -2.60 5.48
C THR A 59 9.67 -2.61 6.82
N SER A 60 8.44 -3.14 6.84
CA SER A 60 7.62 -3.24 8.06
C SER A 60 8.16 -4.30 9.03
N THR A 61 8.71 -5.41 8.52
CA THR A 61 9.36 -6.44 9.34
C THR A 61 10.65 -5.93 10.00
N ALA A 62 11.41 -5.06 9.34
CA ALA A 62 12.63 -4.47 9.92
C ALA A 62 12.38 -3.49 11.07
N THR A 63 11.17 -2.91 11.17
CA THR A 63 10.83 -1.93 12.23
C THR A 63 10.20 -2.59 13.47
N THR A 64 9.60 -3.78 13.33
CA THR A 64 8.91 -4.47 14.44
C THR A 64 9.88 -5.19 15.41
N THR A 65 11.16 -5.36 15.06
CA THR A 65 12.13 -6.03 15.94
C THR A 65 12.69 -5.13 17.07
N SER A 66 12.43 -3.82 17.11
CA SER A 66 12.99 -2.92 18.14
C SER A 66 12.00 -2.33 19.14
N SER A 67 10.70 -2.64 19.08
CA SER A 67 9.74 -2.07 20.03
C SER A 67 8.62 -3.03 20.46
N SER A 68 8.97 -4.22 20.95
CA SER A 68 8.12 -4.95 21.92
C SER A 68 8.91 -6.03 22.69
N ARG A 69 9.82 -5.61 23.57
CA ARG A 69 10.35 -6.49 24.63
C ARG A 69 10.52 -5.74 25.95
N SER A 70 9.38 -5.50 26.59
CA SER A 70 9.10 -5.17 28.00
C SER A 70 7.72 -4.53 27.96
N THR A 71 6.63 -5.14 28.42
CA THR A 71 6.38 -5.58 29.80
C THR A 71 5.51 -6.84 29.79
N ALA A 72 6.02 -7.97 30.26
CA ALA A 72 5.75 -8.52 31.60
C ALA A 72 4.31 -9.06 31.75
N THR A 73 4.17 -10.37 31.49
CA THR A 73 3.12 -11.23 32.06
C THR A 73 3.27 -11.23 33.58
N ALA A 74 2.24 -10.83 34.31
CA ALA A 74 2.18 -11.02 35.76
C ALA A 74 0.71 -11.02 36.21
N ASP A 75 -0.03 -12.06 35.84
CA ASP A 75 -1.30 -12.44 36.48
C ASP A 75 -1.33 -13.97 36.59
N ASP A 76 -0.58 -14.51 37.56
CA ASP A 76 -0.81 -15.84 38.13
C ASP A 76 -0.47 -15.71 39.63
N TYR A 77 -1.51 -15.86 40.43
CA TYR A 77 -1.66 -15.70 41.87
C TYR A 77 -0.71 -16.60 42.67
N GLU A 78 -0.17 -16.11 43.78
CA GLU A 78 -0.06 -16.87 45.03
C GLU A 78 0.02 -15.85 46.18
N GLU A 79 -1.01 -15.84 47.02
CA GLU A 79 -1.08 -15.07 48.26
C GLU A 79 -0.07 -15.63 49.27
N ALA A 80 1.12 -15.03 49.34
CA ALA A 80 2.05 -15.27 50.44
C ALA A 80 1.79 -14.22 51.54
N THR A 81 1.09 -14.66 52.59
CA THR A 81 0.80 -13.96 53.84
C THR A 81 2.07 -13.45 54.52
N ALA A 82 2.59 -12.30 54.10
CA ALA A 82 3.65 -11.62 54.83
C ALA A 82 3.04 -10.87 56.02
N PRO A 83 3.43 -11.17 57.27
CA PRO A 83 2.82 -10.55 58.44
C PRO A 83 3.16 -9.06 58.49
N LYS A 84 2.15 -8.25 58.81
CA LYS A 84 2.21 -6.80 58.85
C LYS A 84 3.25 -6.32 59.86
N PHE A 85 4.37 -5.80 59.36
CA PHE A 85 5.35 -5.09 60.19
C PHE A 85 4.85 -3.67 60.44
N GLU A 86 4.44 -3.40 61.67
CA GLU A 86 4.11 -2.04 62.12
C GLU A 86 5.42 -1.29 62.43
N PRO A 87 5.59 -0.06 61.90
CA PRO A 87 6.82 0.71 62.10
C PRO A 87 6.91 1.22 63.55
N PRO A 88 8.06 1.10 64.24
CA PRO A 88 8.24 1.69 65.56
C PRO A 88 8.17 3.21 65.47
N ALA A 89 7.30 3.79 66.29
CA ALA A 89 7.15 5.22 66.50
C ALA A 89 8.51 5.84 66.86
N GLY A 90 9.03 6.68 65.96
CA GLY A 90 10.25 7.46 66.16
C GLY A 90 9.98 8.87 65.69
N GLU A 91 9.44 9.67 66.59
CA GLU A 91 9.10 11.08 66.44
C GLU A 91 10.34 11.89 66.06
N PRO A 92 10.26 12.84 65.09
CA PRO A 92 11.30 13.83 64.91
C PRO A 92 11.24 14.82 66.09
N THR A 93 12.09 14.62 67.09
CA THR A 93 12.34 15.64 68.11
C THR A 93 13.39 16.63 67.57
N ALA A 94 12.89 17.85 67.31
CA ALA A 94 13.53 19.16 67.16
C ALA A 94 14.61 19.34 66.07
#